data_AF-A0AAD1RE05-F1
#
_entry.id   AF-A0AAD1RE05-F1
#
_cell.length_a   1.000
_cell.length_b   1.000
_cell.length_c   1.000
_cell.angle_alpha   90.00
_cell.angle_beta   90.00
_cell.angle_gamma   90.00
#
_symmetry.space_group_name_H-M   'P 1'
#
loop_
_entity.id
_entity.type
_entity.pdbx_description
1 polymer ?
#
loop_
_entity_poly.entity_id
_entity_poly.type
_entity_poly.pdbx_seq_one_letter_code
_entity_poly.pdbx_strand_id
1 'polypeptide(L)'
;PNEHQISSDKGRKTGFVPNKIVAAPTHLRNRLHYYSTKEAILTEQRKASEMQPTYEEISLYADLSPTKMFRIRDFINVTKCLRNHKVPYRWGFPTKLFIWRNGSLTKVEDPPKGMETLKSWGLSHDDNATTSPAPLRKVTTSWTKA
;
A
#
# COMPACT_ATOMS: atom_id res chain seq x y z
N PRO A 1 -15.71 -7.66 -27.50
CA PRO A 1 -15.64 -7.09 -26.12
C PRO A 1 -16.27 -8.07 -25.13
N ASN A 2 -15.44 -8.85 -24.42
CA ASN A 2 -15.93 -9.86 -23.47
C ASN A 2 -16.25 -9.19 -22.14
N GLU A 3 -17.52 -9.23 -21.76
CA GLU A 3 -18.03 -8.69 -20.50
C GLU A 3 -17.62 -9.64 -19.37
N HIS A 4 -16.57 -9.28 -18.63
CA HIS A 4 -16.13 -10.05 -17.47
C HIS A 4 -17.08 -9.80 -16.30
N GLN A 5 -18.00 -10.71 -16.07
CA GLN A 5 -18.91 -10.68 -14.92
C GLN A 5 -18.09 -10.78 -13.62
N ILE A 6 -18.08 -9.71 -12.81
CA ILE A 6 -17.36 -9.68 -11.52
C ILE A 6 -18.21 -10.42 -10.48
N SER A 7 -17.83 -11.67 -10.17
CA SER A 7 -18.42 -12.43 -9.08
C SER A 7 -17.81 -12.02 -7.74
N SER A 8 -18.63 -11.47 -6.84
CA SER A 8 -18.25 -11.04 -5.49
C SER A 8 -18.81 -12.02 -4.46
N ASP A 9 -17.94 -12.56 -3.59
CA ASP A 9 -18.34 -13.51 -2.54
C ASP A 9 -18.60 -12.73 -1.25
N LYS A 10 -19.89 -12.47 -0.97
CA LYS A 10 -20.48 -11.95 0.28
C LYS A 10 -19.62 -10.89 1.02
N GLY A 11 -19.88 -9.61 0.76
CA GLY A 11 -19.36 -8.51 1.59
C GLY A 11 -19.87 -8.60 3.03
N ARG A 12 -18.98 -8.65 4.03
CA ARG A 12 -19.33 -8.59 5.45
C ARG A 12 -18.86 -7.25 6.02
N LYS A 13 -19.76 -6.49 6.65
CA LYS A 13 -19.36 -5.36 7.50
C LYS A 13 -18.62 -5.92 8.71
N THR A 14 -17.39 -5.48 8.94
CA THR A 14 -16.61 -5.88 10.13
C THR A 14 -17.22 -5.23 11.36
N GLY A 15 -17.88 -6.02 12.20
CA GLY A 15 -18.36 -5.60 13.52
C GLY A 15 -19.54 -4.62 13.48
N PHE A 16 -20.74 -5.09 13.16
CA PHE A 16 -21.95 -4.37 13.57
C PHE A 16 -22.11 -4.53 15.08
N VAL A 17 -21.54 -3.61 15.84
CA VAL A 17 -21.88 -3.44 17.26
C VAL A 17 -23.11 -2.52 17.26
N PRO A 18 -24.32 -3.02 17.52
CA PRO A 18 -25.46 -2.14 17.68
C PRO A 18 -25.12 -1.20 18.84
N ASN A 19 -25.25 0.11 18.61
CA ASN A 19 -25.25 1.14 19.64
C ASN A 19 -23.92 1.82 20.06
N LYS A 20 -22.91 1.93 19.17
CA LYS A 20 -21.95 3.04 19.25
C LYS A 20 -22.15 3.96 18.05
N ILE A 21 -22.50 5.22 18.30
CA ILE A 21 -22.41 6.29 17.30
C ILE A 21 -20.91 6.50 17.04
N VAL A 22 -20.35 5.70 16.15
CA VAL A 22 -18.96 5.89 15.70
C VAL A 22 -19.01 7.07 14.75
N ALA A 23 -18.47 8.21 15.16
CA ALA A 23 -18.43 9.44 14.36
C ALA A 23 -17.62 9.30 13.06
N ALA A 24 -16.83 8.22 12.92
CA ALA A 24 -16.02 7.92 11.76
C ALA A 24 -16.60 6.75 10.94
N PRO A 25 -16.58 6.82 9.59
CA PRO A 25 -16.99 5.71 8.73
C PRO A 25 -16.20 4.43 9.03
N THR A 26 -16.89 3.29 9.11
CA THR A 26 -16.26 1.98 9.24
C THR A 26 -15.66 1.52 7.91
N HIS A 27 -14.49 0.88 7.94
CA HIS A 27 -13.90 0.26 6.75
C HIS A 27 -14.77 -0.87 6.20
N LEU A 28 -14.91 -0.93 4.88
CA LEU A 28 -15.58 -2.04 4.17
C LEU A 28 -14.55 -3.08 3.74
N ARG A 29 -14.84 -4.36 3.98
CA ARG A 29 -13.98 -5.48 3.57
C ARG A 29 -14.71 -6.35 2.54
N ASN A 30 -14.16 -6.39 1.33
CA ASN A 30 -14.68 -7.22 0.24
C ASN A 30 -13.71 -8.36 -0.07
N ARG A 31 -14.25 -9.57 -0.22
CA ARG A 31 -13.49 -10.74 -0.66
C ARG A 31 -13.82 -11.01 -2.12
N LEU A 32 -12.81 -10.91 -2.97
CA LEU A 32 -12.92 -11.28 -4.38
C LEU A 32 -12.50 -12.73 -4.53
N HIS A 33 -13.24 -13.47 -5.37
CA HIS A 33 -12.96 -14.88 -5.61
C HIS A 33 -11.62 -15.08 -6.32
N TYR A 34 -11.33 -14.24 -7.32
CA TYR A 34 -10.11 -14.33 -8.12
C TYR A 34 -9.04 -13.31 -7.68
N TYR A 35 -7.84 -13.81 -7.39
CA TYR A 35 -6.68 -12.97 -7.03
C TYR A 35 -6.30 -12.00 -8.14
N SER A 36 -6.34 -12.44 -9.40
CA SER A 36 -6.02 -11.62 -10.57
C SER A 36 -6.94 -10.40 -10.69
N THR A 37 -8.25 -10.57 -10.50
CA THR A 37 -9.23 -9.47 -10.53
C THR A 37 -8.95 -8.45 -9.43
N LYS A 38 -8.64 -8.92 -8.21
CA LYS A 38 -8.27 -8.05 -7.10
C LYS A 38 -7.01 -7.22 -7.42
N GLU A 39 -5.96 -7.86 -7.94
CA GLU A 39 -4.72 -7.16 -8.30
C GLU A 39 -4.91 -6.19 -9.48
N ALA A 40 -5.76 -6.54 -10.45
CA ALA A 40 -6.12 -5.65 -11.56
C ALA A 40 -6.82 -4.37 -11.06
N ILE A 41 -7.84 -4.51 -10.19
CA ILE A 41 -8.54 -3.36 -9.59
C ILE A 41 -7.57 -2.47 -8.81
N LEU A 42 -6.73 -3.05 -7.95
CA LEU A 42 -5.74 -2.29 -7.19
C LEU A 42 -4.68 -1.63 -8.09
N THR A 43 -4.35 -2.25 -9.22
CA THR A 43 -3.40 -1.69 -10.19
C THR A 43 -4.01 -0.51 -10.94
N GLU A 44 -5.25 -0.64 -11.42
CA GLU A 44 -5.96 0.44 -12.10
C GLU A 44 -6.21 1.63 -11.17
N GLN A 45 -6.58 1.39 -9.90
CA GLN A 45 -6.70 2.45 -8.90
C GLN A 45 -5.38 3.22 -8.68
N ARG A 46 -4.22 2.54 -8.72
CA ARG A 46 -2.91 3.20 -8.58
C ARG A 46 -2.49 3.99 -9.82
N LYS A 47 -2.92 3.54 -11.01
CA LYS A 47 -2.65 4.23 -12.28
C LYS A 47 -3.56 5.43 -12.49
N ALA A 48 -4.82 5.33 -12.05
CA ALA A 48 -5.81 6.38 -12.20
C ALA A 48 -5.36 7.61 -11.40
N SER A 49 -5.03 8.69 -12.11
CA SER A 49 -4.71 9.98 -11.48
C SER A 49 -5.95 10.58 -10.82
N GLU A 50 -7.12 10.30 -11.38
CA GLU A 50 -8.40 10.86 -10.97
C GLU A 50 -9.48 9.77 -10.99
N MET A 51 -10.14 9.58 -9.85
CA MET A 51 -11.39 8.83 -9.77
C MET A 51 -12.54 9.78 -10.07
N GLN A 52 -13.72 9.25 -10.42
CA GLN A 52 -14.92 10.09 -10.53
C GLN A 52 -15.13 10.84 -9.21
N PRO A 53 -15.58 12.11 -9.24
CA PRO A 53 -15.72 12.94 -8.03
C PRO A 53 -16.50 12.26 -6.91
N THR A 54 -17.53 11.48 -7.25
CA THR A 54 -18.35 10.69 -6.32
C THR A 54 -17.55 9.68 -5.49
N TYR A 55 -16.40 9.24 -5.98
CA TYR A 55 -15.58 8.21 -5.34
C TYR A 55 -14.21 8.73 -4.90
N GLU A 56 -13.92 10.03 -5.05
CA GLU A 56 -12.60 10.59 -4.74
C GLU A 56 -12.18 10.37 -3.28
N GLU A 57 -13.16 10.30 -2.37
CA GLU A 57 -12.95 10.03 -0.95
C GLU A 57 -12.70 8.55 -0.61
N ILE A 58 -12.91 7.64 -1.58
CA ILE A 58 -12.75 6.20 -1.36
C ILE A 58 -11.32 5.78 -1.68
N SER A 59 -10.63 5.29 -0.66
CA SER A 59 -9.32 4.65 -0.83
C SER A 59 -9.44 3.14 -0.71
N LEU A 60 -9.02 2.41 -1.74
CA LEU A 60 -8.90 0.95 -1.69
C LEU A 60 -7.50 0.56 -1.24
N TYR A 61 -7.44 -0.44 -0.37
CA TYR A 61 -6.20 -1.02 0.15
C TYR A 61 -6.27 -2.54 0.05
N ALA A 62 -5.11 -3.16 -0.15
CA ALA A 62 -5.00 -4.61 0.01
C ALA A 62 -5.19 -4.96 1.49
N ASP A 63 -6.01 -5.97 1.75
CA ASP A 63 -6.16 -6.55 3.07
C ASP A 63 -4.93 -7.41 3.39
N LEU A 64 -4.13 -6.95 4.36
CA LEU A 64 -2.89 -7.59 4.78
C LEU A 64 -3.06 -8.12 6.20
N SER A 65 -2.56 -9.34 6.46
CA SER A 65 -2.54 -9.86 7.83
C SER A 65 -1.68 -8.97 8.74
N PRO A 66 -1.99 -8.90 10.06
CA PRO A 66 -1.20 -8.12 11.01
C PRO A 66 0.30 -8.47 10.96
N THR A 67 0.62 -9.78 10.88
CA THR A 67 2.00 -10.27 10.76
C THR A 67 2.72 -9.69 9.55
N LYS A 68 2.04 -9.58 8.40
CA LYS A 68 2.61 -8.99 7.19
C LYS A 68 2.80 -7.48 7.33
N MET A 69 1.87 -6.79 7.99
CA MET A 69 2.02 -5.36 8.29
C MET A 69 3.22 -5.09 9.19
N PHE A 70 3.44 -5.92 10.23
CA PHE A 70 4.64 -5.81 11.07
C PHE A 70 5.91 -6.03 10.27
N ARG A 71 5.99 -7.09 9.46
CA ARG A 71 7.14 -7.34 8.59
C ARG A 71 7.41 -6.18 7.63
N ILE A 72 6.38 -5.56 7.03
CA ILE A 72 6.55 -4.38 6.17
C ILE A 72 7.13 -3.19 6.96
N ARG A 73 6.70 -3.00 8.21
CA ARG A 73 7.23 -1.94 9.08
C ARG A 73 8.71 -2.15 9.41
N ASP A 74 9.18 -3.40 9.51
CA ASP A 74 10.61 -3.67 9.76
C ASP A 74 11.51 -3.16 8.63
N PHE A 75 10.98 -3.06 7.40
CA PHE A 75 11.68 -2.49 6.23
C PHE A 75 11.53 -0.96 6.11
N ILE A 76 10.97 -0.27 7.10
CA ILE A 76 10.74 1.19 7.01
C ILE A 76 12.03 1.97 6.72
N ASN A 77 13.13 1.58 7.36
CA ASN A 77 14.43 2.23 7.19
C ASN A 77 15.01 1.95 5.79
N VAL A 78 14.93 0.70 5.33
CA VAL A 78 15.37 0.28 3.98
C VAL A 78 14.59 1.06 2.92
N THR A 79 13.26 1.09 3.01
CA THR A 79 12.39 1.76 2.04
C THR A 79 12.48 3.28 2.10
N LYS A 80 12.71 3.88 3.28
CA LYS A 80 13.01 5.32 3.41
C LYS A 80 14.32 5.66 2.70
N CYS A 81 15.38 4.87 2.89
CA CYS A 81 16.65 5.07 2.18
C CYS A 81 16.49 4.93 0.66
N LEU A 82 15.81 3.89 0.18
CA LEU A 82 15.53 3.70 -1.25
C LEU A 82 14.75 4.88 -1.86
N ARG A 83 13.73 5.40 -1.15
CA ARG A 83 12.96 6.57 -1.59
C ARG A 83 13.83 7.83 -1.68
N ASN A 84 14.65 8.09 -0.68
CA ASN A 84 15.54 9.26 -0.66
C ASN A 84 16.52 9.25 -1.84
N HIS A 85 17.01 8.08 -2.24
CA HIS A 85 17.93 7.91 -3.35
C HIS A 85 17.23 7.63 -4.69
N LYS A 86 15.90 7.76 -4.75
CA LYS A 86 15.07 7.50 -5.95
C LYS A 86 15.33 6.11 -6.57
N VAL A 87 15.67 5.11 -5.77
CA VAL A 87 15.91 3.74 -6.23
C VAL A 87 14.57 3.01 -6.37
N PRO A 88 14.20 2.52 -7.56
CA PRO A 88 12.96 1.80 -7.76
C PRO A 88 12.93 0.48 -6.97
N TYR A 89 11.83 0.24 -6.29
CA TYR A 89 11.58 -1.03 -5.61
C TYR A 89 10.12 -1.44 -5.71
N ARG A 90 9.86 -2.74 -5.54
CA ARG A 90 8.51 -3.31 -5.48
C ARG A 90 8.40 -4.35 -4.38
N TRP A 91 7.21 -4.46 -3.79
CA TRP A 91 6.88 -5.51 -2.84
C TRP A 91 6.53 -6.81 -3.56
N GLY A 92 7.11 -7.90 -3.08
CA GLY A 92 6.82 -9.28 -3.46
C GLY A 92 6.10 -10.03 -2.34
N PHE A 93 5.33 -11.05 -2.72
CA PHE A 93 4.68 -11.95 -1.78
C PHE A 93 5.67 -12.98 -1.19
N PRO A 94 5.54 -13.38 0.08
CA PRO A 94 4.65 -12.83 1.11
C PRO A 94 5.13 -11.50 1.71
N THR A 95 6.44 -11.31 1.89
CA THR A 95 7.04 -10.04 2.35
C THR A 95 8.49 -9.96 1.88
N LYS A 96 8.68 -9.74 0.58
CA LYS A 96 10.00 -9.67 -0.06
C LYS A 96 10.15 -8.31 -0.73
N LEU A 97 11.32 -7.69 -0.68
CA LEU A 97 11.59 -6.45 -1.37
C LEU A 97 12.44 -6.73 -2.61
N PHE A 98 11.94 -6.34 -3.78
CA PHE A 98 12.66 -6.43 -5.04
C PHE A 98 13.15 -5.04 -5.41
N ILE A 99 14.46 -4.85 -5.48
CA ILE A 99 15.11 -3.56 -5.72
C ILE A 99 15.77 -3.62 -7.10
N TRP A 100 15.47 -2.65 -7.95
CA TRP A 100 16.08 -2.52 -9.28
C TRP A 100 17.20 -1.48 -9.24
N ARG A 101 18.44 -1.90 -9.54
CA ARG A 101 19.60 -1.00 -9.62
C ARG A 101 20.62 -1.51 -10.63
N ASN A 102 21.12 -0.62 -11.48
CA ASN A 102 22.16 -0.92 -12.49
C ASN A 102 21.83 -2.15 -13.36
N GLY A 103 20.57 -2.29 -13.78
CA GLY A 103 20.11 -3.43 -14.59
C GLY A 103 19.97 -4.76 -13.84
N SER A 104 20.28 -4.80 -12.53
CA SER A 104 20.15 -5.99 -11.69
C SER A 104 18.96 -5.89 -10.74
N LEU A 105 18.25 -7.01 -10.60
CA LEU A 105 17.15 -7.16 -9.64
C LEU A 105 17.66 -7.86 -8.38
N THR A 106 17.79 -7.11 -7.29
CA THR A 106 18.19 -7.65 -5.99
C THR A 106 16.96 -7.97 -5.16
N LYS A 107 16.94 -9.17 -4.57
CA LYS A 107 15.85 -9.65 -3.72
C LYS A 107 16.29 -9.65 -2.26
N VAL A 108 15.54 -8.96 -1.42
CA VAL A 108 15.79 -8.83 0.02
C VAL A 108 14.60 -9.41 0.78
N GLU A 109 14.85 -10.44 1.58
CA GLU A 109 13.82 -11.08 2.43
C GLU A 109 13.91 -10.61 3.89
N ASP A 110 15.08 -10.13 4.32
CA ASP A 110 15.36 -9.72 5.69
C ASP A 110 15.77 -8.25 5.77
N PRO A 111 15.20 -7.46 6.71
CA PRO A 111 15.58 -6.08 6.95
C PRO A 111 17.09 -5.82 7.16
N PRO A 112 17.82 -6.58 8.01
CA PRO A 112 19.25 -6.33 8.24
C PRO A 112 20.07 -6.54 6.97
N LYS A 113 19.80 -7.62 6.23
CA LYS A 113 20.42 -7.88 4.92
C LYS A 113 20.13 -6.76 3.92
N GLY A 114 18.92 -6.18 3.98
CA GLY A 114 18.55 -5.00 3.20
C GLY A 114 19.43 -3.79 3.51
N MET A 115 19.67 -3.51 4.78
CA MET A 115 20.55 -2.41 5.20
C MET A 115 22.01 -2.65 4.81
N GLU A 116 22.52 -3.88 4.95
CA GLU A 116 23.86 -4.26 4.48
C GLU A 116 24.00 -4.06 2.96
N THR A 117 22.97 -4.48 2.21
CA THR A 117 22.91 -4.28 0.75
C THR A 117 22.97 -2.80 0.40
N LEU A 118 22.19 -1.95 1.08
CA LEU A 118 22.21 -0.49 0.86
C LEU A 118 23.59 0.11 1.16
N LYS A 119 24.21 -0.31 2.27
CA LYS A 119 25.56 0.12 2.66
C LYS A 119 26.61 -0.31 1.62
N SER A 120 26.52 -1.54 1.10
CA SER A 120 27.42 -2.02 0.04
C SER A 120 27.34 -1.19 -1.24
N TRP A 121 26.21 -0.54 -1.47
CA TRP A 121 26.01 0.34 -2.61
C TRP A 121 26.27 1.83 -2.33
N GLY A 122 26.84 2.15 -1.16
CA GLY A 122 27.09 3.51 -0.72
C GLY A 122 25.82 4.34 -0.45
N LEU A 123 24.67 3.69 -0.20
CA LEU A 123 23.46 4.40 0.21
C LEU A 123 23.40 4.46 1.72
N SER A 124 23.64 5.65 2.26
CA SER A 124 23.55 5.92 3.69
C SER A 124 22.17 6.44 4.06
N HIS A 125 21.75 6.23 5.31
CA HIS A 125 20.59 6.94 5.82
C HIS A 125 21.01 8.37 6.14
N ASP A 126 20.82 9.30 5.21
CA ASP A 126 20.95 10.71 5.56
C ASP A 126 19.76 11.09 6.45
N ASP A 127 19.98 11.09 7.76
CA ASP A 127 19.01 11.58 8.75
C ASP A 127 18.66 13.06 8.51
N ASN A 128 19.50 13.79 7.78
CA ASN A 128 19.31 15.18 7.42
C ASN A 128 18.48 15.42 6.15
N ALA A 129 18.05 14.37 5.45
CA ALA A 129 17.14 14.54 4.33
C ALA A 129 15.73 14.87 4.85
N THR A 130 15.49 16.15 5.15
CA THR A 130 14.16 16.79 5.27
C THR A 130 13.47 16.79 3.91
N THR A 131 13.42 15.66 3.23
CA THR A 131 12.43 15.46 2.18
C THR A 131 11.15 15.20 2.94
N SER A 132 10.39 16.27 3.17
CA SER A 132 9.01 16.21 3.64
C SER A 132 8.37 15.00 2.96
N PRO A 133 7.94 13.97 3.71
CA PRO A 133 7.31 12.80 3.08
C PRO A 133 6.26 13.36 2.14
N ALA A 134 6.29 12.97 0.85
CA ALA A 134 5.30 13.40 -0.13
C ALA A 134 3.95 13.42 0.61
N PRO A 135 3.32 14.60 0.74
CA PRO A 135 2.30 14.82 1.75
C PRO A 135 1.35 13.66 1.64
N LEU A 136 1.19 12.89 2.74
CA LEU A 136 0.08 11.96 2.87
C LEU A 136 -1.12 12.75 2.37
N ARG A 137 -1.68 12.36 1.22
CA ARG A 137 -2.75 13.10 0.55
C ARG A 137 -3.76 13.33 1.66
N LYS A 138 -3.85 14.57 2.16
CA LYS A 138 -4.67 14.87 3.33
C LYS A 138 -6.07 14.56 2.83
N VAL A 139 -6.68 13.50 3.36
CA VAL A 139 -8.07 13.20 3.08
C VAL A 139 -8.83 14.39 3.66
N THR A 140 -9.15 15.37 2.81
CA THR A 140 -9.96 16.53 3.18
C THR A 140 -11.31 16.00 3.55
N THR A 141 -11.49 15.84 4.85
CA THR A 141 -12.68 15.24 5.41
C THR A 141 -13.67 16.38 5.64
N SER A 142 -14.32 16.87 4.60
CA SER A 142 -15.43 17.83 4.73
C SER A 142 -16.74 17.06 4.87
N TRP A 143 -17.03 16.53 6.06
CA TRP A 143 -18.36 15.99 6.37
C TRP A 143 -19.30 17.15 6.70
N THR A 144 -20.10 17.60 5.75
CA THR A 144 -21.30 18.39 6.02
C THR A 144 -22.46 17.44 6.29
N LYS A 145 -23.10 17.55 7.47
CA LYS A 145 -24.35 16.84 7.76
C LYS A 145 -25.41 17.25 6.73
N ALA A 146 -25.93 16.28 5.99
CA ALA A 146 -27.18 16.42 5.25
C ALA A 146 -28.37 16.28 6.22
#